data_AF-A0A9E4EJV8-F1
#
_entry.id   AF-A0A9E4EJV8-F1
#
_cell.length_a   1.000
_cell.length_b   1.000
_cell.length_c   1.000
_cell.angle_alpha   90.00
_cell.angle_beta   90.00
_cell.angle_gamma   90.00
#
_symmetry.space_group_name_H-M   'P 1'
#
loop_
_entity.id
_entity.type
_entity.pdbx_description
1 polymer ?
#
loop_
_entity_poly.entity_id
_entity_poly.type
_entity_poly.pdbx_seq_one_letter_code
_entity_poly.pdbx_strand_id
1 'polypeptide(L)'
;MGAIIPGLLTVIVVIISFAIVLGIFLFFGWLLTLFLPFSLFEGVLLSMIACLVTGSLWQTLWRFRTSGEEDENDFEADEIPGSRFWSTSAERTWENWFRYIIANSVYEDLPNSPHWVEVMSEEHLQDLCICLADAALEILKSKSPRSTRLRVSKGSLKHEMVKIGHPSYHDGLLNPAVAAVNAVLMPMEGLLRQIVREQSWDEPAGVPEVW
;
A
#
# COMPACT_ATOMS: atom_id res chain seq x y z
N MET A 1 35.11 6.88 -24.27
CA MET A 1 34.61 5.58 -24.79
C MET A 1 34.23 4.57 -23.70
N GLY A 2 34.19 4.92 -22.40
CA GLY A 2 33.91 3.93 -21.33
C GLY A 2 32.42 3.65 -21.03
N ALA A 3 31.50 4.58 -21.34
CA ALA A 3 30.07 4.46 -21.00
C ALA A 3 29.18 3.89 -22.12
N ILE A 4 29.69 3.83 -23.36
CA ILE A 4 28.91 3.38 -24.52
C ILE A 4 28.74 1.85 -24.51
N ILE A 5 29.76 1.13 -24.05
CA ILE A 5 29.80 -0.34 -23.98
C ILE A 5 28.77 -0.90 -22.99
N PRO A 6 28.67 -0.43 -21.72
CA PRO A 6 27.66 -0.93 -20.79
C PRO A 6 26.23 -0.54 -21.19
N GLY A 7 26.03 0.64 -21.78
CA GLY A 7 24.73 1.07 -22.30
C GLY A 7 24.24 0.19 -23.45
N LEU A 8 25.11 -0.10 -24.42
CA LEU A 8 24.77 -0.97 -25.56
C LEU A 8 24.48 -2.41 -25.11
N LEU A 9 25.25 -2.93 -24.16
CA LEU A 9 25.01 -4.27 -23.61
C LEU A 9 23.66 -4.36 -22.90
N THR A 10 23.28 -3.33 -22.14
CA THR A 10 21.97 -3.26 -21.49
C THR A 10 20.84 -3.27 -22.51
N VAL A 11 20.96 -2.49 -23.59
CA VAL A 11 19.95 -2.45 -24.67
C VAL A 11 19.82 -3.82 -25.34
N ILE A 12 20.94 -4.50 -25.62
CA ILE A 12 20.91 -5.83 -26.22
C ILE A 12 20.23 -6.84 -25.30
N VAL A 13 20.53 -6.82 -24.01
CA VAL A 13 19.89 -7.71 -23.02
C VAL A 13 18.38 -7.47 -22.97
N VAL A 14 17.94 -6.21 -22.99
CA VAL A 14 16.50 -5.87 -23.01
C VAL A 14 15.83 -6.39 -24.28
N ILE A 15 16.45 -6.18 -25.45
CA ILE A 15 15.91 -6.64 -26.73
C ILE A 15 15.80 -8.17 -26.78
N ILE A 16 16.85 -8.87 -26.35
CA ILE A 16 16.87 -10.35 -26.32
C ILE A 16 15.82 -10.87 -25.34
N SER A 17 15.72 -10.28 -24.15
CA SER A 17 14.71 -10.66 -23.16
C SER A 17 13.30 -10.47 -23.69
N PHE A 18 13.04 -9.34 -24.36
CA PHE A 18 11.75 -9.07 -24.98
C PHE A 18 11.43 -10.06 -26.11
N ALA A 19 12.41 -10.38 -26.95
CA ALA A 19 12.26 -11.36 -28.03
C ALA A 19 11.95 -12.77 -27.49
N ILE A 20 12.58 -13.18 -26.40
CA ILE A 20 12.31 -14.47 -25.74
C ILE A 20 10.88 -14.50 -25.21
N VAL A 21 10.45 -13.45 -24.50
CA VAL A 21 9.10 -13.36 -23.94
C VAL A 21 8.05 -13.42 -25.05
N LEU A 22 8.22 -12.65 -26.13
CA LEU A 22 7.33 -12.71 -27.28
C LEU A 22 7.34 -14.09 -27.95
N GLY A 23 8.51 -14.73 -28.08
CA GLY A 23 8.65 -16.06 -28.64
C GLY A 23 7.86 -17.12 -27.86
N ILE A 24 7.84 -17.03 -26.53
CA ILE A 24 7.07 -17.93 -25.66
C ILE A 24 5.57 -17.76 -25.92
N PHE A 25 5.07 -16.53 -26.01
CA PHE A 25 3.65 -16.28 -26.31
C PHE A 25 3.25 -16.77 -27.71
N LEU A 26 4.12 -16.55 -28.71
CA LEU A 26 3.93 -17.06 -30.06
C LEU A 26 3.89 -18.59 -30.09
N PHE A 27 4.78 -19.25 -29.35
CA PHE A 27 4.83 -20.71 -29.25
C PHE A 27 3.56 -21.28 -28.61
N PHE A 28 3.13 -20.74 -27.47
CA PHE A 28 1.90 -21.19 -26.81
C PHE A 28 0.64 -20.86 -27.61
N GLY A 29 0.61 -19.71 -28.28
CA GLY A 29 -0.48 -19.34 -29.17
C GLY A 29 -0.59 -20.27 -30.36
N TRP A 30 0.54 -20.64 -30.97
CA TRP A 30 0.59 -21.66 -32.01
C TRP A 30 0.14 -23.03 -31.48
N LEU A 31 0.58 -23.44 -30.29
CA LEU A 31 0.18 -24.69 -29.67
C LEU A 31 -1.35 -24.76 -29.47
N LEU A 32 -1.97 -23.65 -29.05
CA LEU A 32 -3.43 -23.55 -28.90
C LEU A 32 -4.20 -23.78 -30.22
N THR A 33 -3.66 -23.32 -31.36
CA THR A 33 -4.29 -23.53 -32.67
C THR A 33 -4.30 -24.99 -33.12
N LEU A 34 -3.47 -25.85 -32.53
CA LEU A 34 -3.48 -27.29 -32.84
C LEU A 34 -4.67 -28.01 -32.19
N PHE A 35 -5.22 -27.47 -31.10
CA PHE A 35 -6.27 -28.12 -30.31
C PHE A 35 -7.64 -27.45 -30.48
N LEU A 36 -7.67 -26.17 -30.83
CA LEU A 36 -8.89 -25.38 -30.95
C LEU A 36 -8.91 -24.63 -32.29
N PRO A 37 -10.09 -24.38 -32.88
CA PRO A 37 -10.22 -23.71 -34.19
C PRO A 37 -10.01 -22.19 -34.08
N PHE A 38 -8.92 -21.77 -33.44
CA PHE A 38 -8.53 -20.38 -33.31
C PHE A 38 -7.53 -20.00 -34.40
N SER A 39 -7.56 -18.74 -34.78
CA SER A 39 -6.46 -18.16 -35.56
C SER A 39 -5.20 -18.02 -34.69
N LEU A 40 -4.02 -17.98 -35.32
CA LEU A 40 -2.76 -17.80 -34.60
C LEU A 40 -2.74 -16.50 -33.78
N PHE A 41 -3.38 -15.45 -34.29
CA PHE A 41 -3.56 -14.19 -33.55
C PHE A 41 -4.37 -14.39 -32.26
N GLU A 42 -5.53 -15.06 -32.35
CA GLU A 42 -6.39 -15.34 -31.19
C GLU A 42 -5.69 -16.24 -30.17
N GLY A 43 -4.95 -17.26 -30.63
CA GLY A 43 -4.17 -18.13 -29.76
C GLY A 43 -3.11 -17.37 -28.96
N VAL A 44 -2.38 -16.45 -29.61
CA VAL A 44 -1.36 -15.62 -28.94
C VAL A 44 -1.99 -14.66 -27.93
N LEU A 45 -3.11 -14.02 -28.32
CA LEU A 45 -3.85 -13.13 -27.44
C LEU A 45 -4.38 -13.87 -26.20
N LEU A 46 -4.92 -15.07 -26.39
CA LEU A 46 -5.40 -15.91 -25.28
C LEU A 46 -4.24 -16.37 -24.38
N SER A 47 -3.07 -16.68 -24.94
CA SER A 47 -1.87 -17.01 -24.17
C SER A 47 -1.40 -15.84 -23.31
N MET A 48 -1.42 -14.61 -23.84
CA MET A 48 -1.10 -13.40 -23.08
C MET A 48 -2.09 -13.18 -21.93
N ILE A 49 -3.40 -13.31 -22.20
CA ILE A 49 -4.44 -13.18 -21.16
C ILE A 49 -4.28 -14.28 -20.10
N ALA A 50 -4.03 -15.52 -20.52
CA ALA A 50 -3.81 -16.63 -19.62
C ALA A 50 -2.60 -16.41 -18.70
N CYS A 51 -1.50 -15.83 -19.20
CA CYS A 51 -0.35 -15.47 -18.37
C CYS A 51 -0.66 -14.36 -17.37
N LEU A 52 -1.48 -13.36 -17.73
CA LEU A 52 -1.90 -12.31 -16.79
C LEU A 52 -2.79 -12.87 -15.68
N VAL A 53 -3.74 -13.74 -16.03
CA VAL A 53 -4.62 -14.40 -15.08
C VAL A 53 -3.86 -15.39 -14.20
N THR A 54 -2.99 -16.21 -14.79
CA THR A 54 -2.16 -17.17 -14.05
C THR A 54 -1.15 -16.45 -13.16
N GLY A 55 -0.57 -15.33 -13.61
CA GLY A 55 0.34 -14.51 -12.80
C GLY A 55 -0.34 -13.89 -11.58
N SER A 56 -1.56 -13.34 -11.73
CA SER A 56 -2.33 -12.80 -10.59
C SER A 56 -2.79 -13.90 -9.62
N LEU A 57 -3.20 -15.06 -10.13
CA LEU A 57 -3.53 -16.23 -9.31
C LEU A 57 -2.30 -16.81 -8.61
N TRP A 58 -1.15 -16.86 -9.28
CA TRP A 58 0.10 -17.34 -8.72
C TRP A 58 0.63 -16.39 -7.65
N GLN A 59 0.53 -15.07 -7.83
CA GLN A 59 0.82 -14.10 -6.76
C GLN A 59 -0.09 -14.30 -5.54
N THR A 60 -1.37 -14.58 -5.76
CA THR A 60 -2.32 -14.83 -4.67
C THR A 60 -2.02 -16.15 -3.95
N LEU A 61 -1.67 -17.20 -4.69
CA LEU A 61 -1.28 -18.53 -4.16
C LEU A 61 0.10 -18.52 -3.50
N TRP A 62 1.05 -17.75 -4.02
CA TRP A 62 2.35 -17.56 -3.38
C TRP A 62 2.19 -16.85 -2.05
N ARG A 63 1.44 -15.74 -1.99
CA ARG A 63 1.11 -15.08 -0.72
C ARG A 63 0.47 -16.04 0.29
N PHE A 64 -0.37 -16.95 -0.17
CA PHE A 64 -1.02 -17.96 0.68
C PHE A 64 -0.05 -19.06 1.15
N ARG A 65 0.98 -19.39 0.37
CA ARG A 65 1.94 -20.47 0.66
C ARG A 65 3.18 -19.97 1.43
N THR A 66 3.63 -18.75 1.18
CA THR A 66 4.74 -18.12 1.91
C THR A 66 4.34 -17.60 3.29
N SER A 67 3.07 -17.70 3.68
CA SER A 67 2.61 -17.43 5.06
C SER A 67 2.97 -18.56 6.06
N GLY A 68 3.66 -19.62 5.62
CA GLY A 68 3.89 -20.82 6.44
C GLY A 68 5.34 -21.16 6.76
N GLU A 69 6.33 -20.73 5.97
CA GLU A 69 7.74 -21.11 6.14
C GLU A 69 8.57 -20.26 5.16
N GLU A 70 9.22 -19.19 5.64
CA GLU A 70 10.57 -18.82 5.20
C GLU A 70 11.18 -17.76 6.13
N ASP A 71 12.41 -18.08 6.55
CA ASP A 71 13.28 -17.46 7.55
C ASP A 71 13.64 -15.98 7.31
N GLU A 72 13.66 -15.26 8.43
CA GLU A 72 14.75 -14.39 8.89
C GLU A 72 15.40 -13.45 7.85
N ASN A 73 14.75 -12.31 7.57
CA ASN A 73 15.38 -10.97 7.56
C ASN A 73 14.38 -9.83 7.33
N ASP A 74 13.14 -9.95 7.82
CA ASP A 74 12.25 -8.80 7.87
C ASP A 74 12.33 -8.22 9.28
N PHE A 75 12.70 -6.95 9.37
CA PHE A 75 12.21 -6.11 10.47
C PHE A 75 10.69 -6.14 10.34
N GLU A 76 10.03 -7.15 10.91
CA GLU A 76 8.64 -7.02 11.36
C GLU A 76 8.66 -5.79 12.26
N ALA A 77 8.23 -4.65 11.72
CA ALA A 77 8.08 -3.46 12.52
C ALA A 77 7.09 -3.84 13.62
N ASP A 78 7.57 -3.94 14.86
CA ASP A 78 6.75 -4.25 16.03
C ASP A 78 5.52 -3.35 15.99
N GLU A 79 4.36 -3.94 15.69
CA GLU A 79 3.15 -3.18 15.45
C GLU A 79 2.84 -2.31 16.68
N ILE A 80 2.42 -1.06 16.47
CA ILE A 80 1.95 -0.22 17.57
C ILE A 80 0.78 -0.96 18.23
N PRO A 81 0.90 -1.30 19.53
CA PRO A 81 -0.03 -2.23 20.15
C PRO A 81 -1.43 -1.64 20.18
N GLY A 82 -2.43 -2.43 19.77
CA GLY A 82 -3.84 -2.00 19.72
C GLY A 82 -4.38 -1.39 21.02
N SER A 83 -3.81 -1.80 22.16
CA SER A 83 -4.08 -1.23 23.49
C SER A 83 -3.87 0.30 23.59
N ARG A 84 -3.08 0.89 22.69
CA ARG A 84 -2.89 2.34 22.56
C ARG A 84 -4.05 3.07 21.89
N PHE A 85 -4.93 2.35 21.23
CA PHE A 85 -6.05 2.89 20.46
C PHE A 85 -7.41 2.54 21.08
N TRP A 86 -7.54 1.37 21.70
CA TRP A 86 -8.75 0.95 22.44
C TRP A 86 -8.38 -0.01 23.57
N SER A 87 -9.08 0.08 24.70
CA SER A 87 -8.90 -0.83 25.84
C SER A 87 -9.85 -2.03 25.77
N THR A 88 -11.00 -1.87 25.11
CA THR A 88 -12.04 -2.89 24.99
C THR A 88 -12.53 -3.02 23.55
N SER A 89 -13.13 -4.16 23.20
CA SER A 89 -13.71 -4.36 21.87
C SER A 89 -14.85 -3.38 21.56
N ALA A 90 -15.56 -2.90 22.58
CA ALA A 90 -16.61 -1.90 22.43
C ALA A 90 -16.07 -0.50 22.05
N GLU A 91 -14.82 -0.21 22.39
CA GLU A 91 -14.14 1.05 22.03
C GLU A 91 -13.52 1.01 20.63
N ARG A 92 -13.58 -0.13 19.93
CA ARG A 92 -13.10 -0.28 18.56
C ARG A 92 -14.10 0.32 17.56
N THR A 93 -14.21 1.64 17.58
CA THR A 93 -15.01 2.41 16.62
C THR A 93 -14.29 2.53 15.27
N TRP A 94 -14.98 2.98 14.22
CA TRP A 94 -14.33 3.32 12.95
C TRP A 94 -13.22 4.35 13.13
N GLU A 95 -13.42 5.35 13.98
CA GLU A 95 -12.39 6.35 14.31
C GLU A 95 -11.12 5.69 14.86
N ASN A 96 -11.25 4.90 15.93
CA ASN A 96 -10.10 4.26 16.57
C ASN A 96 -9.43 3.20 15.68
N TRP A 97 -10.22 2.51 14.86
CA TRP A 97 -9.68 1.55 13.90
C TRP A 97 -8.91 2.24 12.76
N PHE A 98 -9.45 3.32 12.18
CA PHE A 98 -8.72 4.11 11.18
C PHE A 98 -7.45 4.73 11.75
N ARG A 99 -7.52 5.22 13.00
CA ARG A 99 -6.36 5.73 13.74
C ARG A 99 -5.25 4.68 13.84
N TYR A 100 -5.60 3.45 14.21
CA TYR A 100 -4.66 2.31 14.31
C TYR A 100 -4.04 1.94 12.97
N ILE A 101 -4.84 1.68 11.92
CA ILE A 101 -4.29 1.25 10.64
C ILE A 101 -3.44 2.34 9.97
N ILE A 102 -3.80 3.61 10.14
CA ILE A 102 -3.02 4.72 9.62
C ILE A 102 -1.70 4.84 10.38
N ALA A 103 -1.73 4.78 11.71
CA ALA A 103 -0.53 4.87 12.53
C ALA A 103 0.46 3.74 12.21
N ASN A 104 -0.02 2.50 12.08
CA ASN A 104 0.83 1.36 11.75
C ASN A 104 1.39 1.40 10.34
N SER A 105 0.61 1.83 9.34
CA SER A 105 1.17 2.03 7.99
C SER A 105 2.22 3.12 7.94
N VAL A 106 2.04 4.22 8.69
CA VAL A 106 3.08 5.24 8.78
C VAL A 106 4.31 4.69 9.50
N TYR A 107 4.13 3.92 10.58
CA TYR A 107 5.21 3.29 11.34
C TYR A 107 6.02 2.28 10.53
N GLU A 108 5.39 1.53 9.63
CA GLU A 108 6.06 0.61 8.70
C GLU A 108 6.88 1.37 7.62
N ASP A 109 6.34 2.47 7.10
CA ASP A 109 6.95 3.22 5.99
C ASP A 109 7.98 4.28 6.44
N LEU A 110 7.90 4.81 7.66
CA LEU A 110 8.79 5.89 8.15
C LEU A 110 10.26 5.46 8.34
N PRO A 111 10.58 4.28 8.91
CA PRO A 111 11.96 3.79 9.08
C PRO A 111 12.71 3.67 7.75
N ASN A 112 12.00 3.52 6.64
CA ASN A 112 12.56 3.48 5.28
C ASN A 112 12.88 4.89 4.72
N SER A 113 12.72 5.95 5.52
CA SER A 113 12.93 7.36 5.15
C SER A 113 14.12 7.99 5.93
N PRO A 114 14.61 9.21 5.57
CA PRO A 114 16.02 9.58 5.75
C PRO A 114 16.50 9.60 7.22
N HIS A 115 17.83 9.45 7.40
CA HIS A 115 18.65 9.26 8.62
C HIS A 115 18.24 9.87 9.98
N TRP A 116 17.25 10.76 10.08
CA TRP A 116 16.82 11.32 11.38
C TRP A 116 15.89 10.37 12.15
N VAL A 117 15.29 9.37 11.49
CA VAL A 117 14.50 8.32 12.18
C VAL A 117 15.41 7.40 13.02
N GLU A 118 16.67 7.19 12.60
CA GLU A 118 17.66 6.38 13.34
C GLU A 118 17.99 6.92 14.74
N VAL A 119 17.65 8.19 15.04
CA VAL A 119 17.96 8.85 16.32
C VAL A 119 16.76 8.85 17.27
N MET A 120 15.56 8.52 16.79
CA MET A 120 14.36 8.45 17.64
C MET A 120 14.27 7.10 18.34
N SER A 121 13.97 7.10 19.64
CA SER A 121 13.56 5.88 20.31
C SER A 121 12.22 5.40 19.74
N GLU A 122 12.01 4.10 19.76
CA GLU A 122 10.79 3.45 19.28
C GLU A 122 9.51 4.10 19.82
N GLU A 123 9.41 4.32 21.14
CA GLU A 123 8.24 4.94 21.79
C GLU A 123 7.89 6.32 21.19
N HIS A 124 8.90 7.18 20.96
CA HIS A 124 8.72 8.49 20.33
C HIS A 124 8.33 8.37 18.86
N LEU A 125 8.82 7.36 18.15
CA LEU A 125 8.43 7.09 16.76
C LEU A 125 6.96 6.64 16.70
N GLN A 126 6.53 5.75 17.59
CA GLN A 126 5.14 5.33 17.70
C GLN A 126 4.22 6.51 18.03
N ASP A 127 4.60 7.37 18.99
CA ASP A 127 3.87 8.59 19.33
C ASP A 127 3.73 9.53 18.12
N LEU A 128 4.81 9.70 17.35
CA LEU A 128 4.78 10.52 16.15
C LEU A 128 3.85 9.95 15.08
N CYS A 129 3.88 8.64 14.86
CA CYS A 129 2.99 7.96 13.92
C CYS A 129 1.51 8.10 14.34
N ILE A 130 1.23 7.98 15.63
CA ILE A 130 -0.12 8.21 16.18
C ILE A 130 -0.55 9.66 15.96
N CYS A 131 0.31 10.65 16.24
CA CYS A 131 -0.01 12.06 15.98
C CYS A 131 -0.28 12.34 14.50
N LEU A 132 0.48 11.71 13.59
CA LEU A 132 0.25 11.81 12.15
C LEU A 132 -1.08 11.18 11.74
N ALA A 133 -1.44 10.05 12.35
CA ALA A 133 -2.74 9.41 12.16
C ALA A 133 -3.89 10.30 12.65
N ASP A 134 -3.75 10.93 13.82
CA ASP A 134 -4.74 11.86 14.38
C ASP A 134 -4.97 13.04 13.44
N ALA A 135 -3.90 13.66 12.95
CA ALA A 135 -3.97 14.74 11.98
C ALA A 135 -4.61 14.30 10.65
N ALA A 136 -4.26 13.10 10.16
CA ALA A 136 -4.87 12.54 8.95
C ALA A 136 -6.37 12.29 9.14
N LEU A 137 -6.77 11.77 10.29
CA LEU A 137 -8.15 11.45 10.62
C LEU A 137 -9.02 12.71 10.73
N GLU A 138 -8.52 13.76 11.36
CA GLU A 138 -9.21 15.06 11.41
C GLU A 138 -9.43 15.65 10.00
N ILE A 139 -8.46 15.49 9.09
CA ILE A 139 -8.61 15.90 7.68
C ILE A 139 -9.69 15.08 6.97
N LEU A 140 -9.84 13.79 7.29
CA LEU A 140 -10.87 12.93 6.72
C LEU A 140 -12.25 13.27 7.28
N LYS A 141 -12.36 13.48 8.59
CA LYS A 141 -13.58 13.91 9.28
C LYS A 141 -14.06 15.28 8.80
N SER A 142 -13.14 16.17 8.41
CA SER A 142 -13.47 17.48 7.85
C SER A 142 -13.93 17.44 6.39
N LYS A 143 -13.91 16.28 5.71
CA LYS A 143 -14.35 16.19 4.31
C LYS A 143 -15.86 16.31 4.22
N SER A 144 -16.34 16.89 3.12
CA SER A 144 -17.76 16.90 2.82
C SER A 144 -18.29 15.47 2.64
N PRO A 145 -19.53 15.16 3.11
CA PRO A 145 -20.24 13.92 2.81
C PRO A 145 -20.38 13.59 1.32
N ARG A 146 -20.23 14.60 0.44
CA ARG A 146 -20.30 14.46 -1.02
C ARG A 146 -18.92 14.41 -1.69
N SER A 147 -17.83 14.40 -0.92
CA SER A 147 -16.49 14.38 -1.47
C SER A 147 -16.23 13.07 -2.21
N THR A 148 -15.84 13.19 -3.48
CA THR A 148 -15.42 12.04 -4.30
C THR A 148 -13.95 11.67 -4.07
N ARG A 149 -13.18 12.52 -3.40
CA ARG A 149 -11.76 12.30 -3.12
C ARG A 149 -11.50 12.37 -1.62
N LEU A 150 -11.21 11.21 -1.04
CA LEU A 150 -10.85 11.05 0.38
C LEU A 150 -9.35 10.77 0.46
N ARG A 151 -8.57 11.80 0.11
CA ARG A 151 -7.11 11.77 0.17
C ARG A 151 -6.59 12.86 1.10
N VAL A 152 -5.48 12.56 1.73
CA VAL A 152 -4.71 13.48 2.53
C VAL A 152 -3.60 14.08 1.66
N SER A 153 -3.44 15.39 1.72
CA SER A 153 -2.35 16.10 1.05
C SER A 153 -1.29 16.51 2.06
N LYS A 154 -0.04 16.69 1.63
CA LYS A 154 1.01 17.26 2.48
C LYS A 154 0.60 18.60 3.09
N GLY A 155 -0.02 19.47 2.29
CA GLY A 155 -0.46 20.79 2.76
C GLY A 155 -1.50 20.70 3.87
N SER A 156 -2.48 19.81 3.72
CA SER A 156 -3.50 19.57 4.76
C SER A 156 -2.90 18.93 6.00
N LEU A 157 -2.04 17.92 5.84
CA LEU A 157 -1.39 17.25 6.97
C LEU A 157 -0.52 18.22 7.78
N LYS A 158 0.29 19.03 7.08
CA LYS A 158 1.11 20.08 7.69
C LYS A 158 0.26 21.09 8.47
N HIS A 159 -0.85 21.52 7.88
CA HIS A 159 -1.77 22.47 8.52
C HIS A 159 -2.37 21.88 9.80
N GLU A 160 -2.85 20.64 9.73
CA GLU A 160 -3.51 19.99 10.87
C GLU A 160 -2.51 19.68 12.00
N MET A 161 -1.30 19.24 11.67
CA MET A 161 -0.22 19.05 12.65
C MET A 161 0.09 20.34 13.44
N VAL A 162 0.15 21.50 12.76
CA VAL A 162 0.36 22.79 13.40
C VAL A 162 -0.83 23.16 14.28
N LYS A 163 -2.06 22.87 13.84
CA LYS A 163 -3.28 23.12 14.60
C LYS A 163 -3.34 22.30 15.89
N ILE A 164 -2.82 21.07 15.88
CA ILE A 164 -2.73 20.18 17.07
C ILE A 164 -1.55 20.57 17.99
N GLY A 165 -0.76 21.58 17.64
CA GLY A 165 0.29 22.14 18.50
C GLY A 165 1.68 21.52 18.28
N HIS A 166 1.87 20.73 17.23
CA HIS A 166 3.18 20.18 16.88
C HIS A 166 3.97 21.14 15.98
N PRO A 167 5.32 21.09 16.06
CA PRO A 167 6.16 21.86 15.16
C PRO A 167 5.92 21.45 13.69
N SER A 168 6.10 22.41 12.79
CA SER A 168 6.05 22.15 11.35
C SER A 168 7.19 21.19 10.95
N TYR A 169 6.88 19.90 10.82
CA TYR A 169 7.84 18.91 10.35
C TYR A 169 8.32 19.18 8.92
N HIS A 170 9.54 18.72 8.63
CA HIS A 170 10.14 18.85 7.31
C HIS A 170 9.42 17.99 6.28
N ASP A 171 9.48 18.41 5.01
CA ASP A 171 8.87 17.70 3.89
C ASP A 171 9.37 16.25 3.74
N GLY A 172 10.60 15.96 4.22
CA GLY A 172 11.16 14.60 4.26
C GLY A 172 10.41 13.63 5.17
N LEU A 173 9.67 14.13 6.17
CA LEU A 173 8.79 13.33 7.05
C LEU A 173 7.37 13.28 6.50
N LEU A 174 6.86 14.41 6.01
CA LEU A 174 5.47 14.52 5.60
C LEU A 174 5.19 13.79 4.28
N ASN A 175 6.16 13.73 3.36
CA ASN A 175 5.98 13.00 2.10
C ASN A 175 5.76 11.49 2.30
N PRO A 176 6.63 10.75 3.03
CA PRO A 176 6.40 9.32 3.27
C PRO A 176 5.13 9.09 4.10
N ALA A 177 4.86 9.90 5.13
CA ALA A 177 3.63 9.78 5.90
C ALA A 177 2.36 9.96 5.04
N VAL A 178 2.33 10.93 4.13
CA VAL A 178 1.21 11.12 3.20
C VAL A 178 1.08 9.96 2.22
N ALA A 179 2.20 9.38 1.77
CA ALA A 179 2.19 8.22 0.90
C ALA A 179 1.59 7.01 1.62
N ALA A 180 2.07 6.70 2.82
CA ALA A 180 1.59 5.63 3.70
C ALA A 180 0.08 5.75 3.98
N VAL A 181 -0.34 6.93 4.47
CA VAL A 181 -1.76 7.23 4.73
C VAL A 181 -2.60 6.96 3.48
N ASN A 182 -2.23 7.53 2.33
CA ASN A 182 -3.04 7.33 1.11
C ASN A 182 -2.99 5.90 0.56
N ALA A 183 -1.92 5.13 0.84
CA ALA A 183 -1.83 3.73 0.48
C ALA A 183 -2.85 2.89 1.27
N VAL A 184 -3.05 3.17 2.55
CA VAL A 184 -4.08 2.54 3.38
C VAL A 184 -5.50 2.94 2.98
N LEU A 185 -5.72 4.23 2.66
CA LEU A 185 -7.06 4.71 2.33
C LEU A 185 -7.55 4.23 0.96
N MET A 186 -6.64 3.98 0.01
CA MET A 186 -6.98 3.58 -1.36
C MET A 186 -7.82 2.30 -1.45
N PRO A 187 -7.43 1.15 -0.85
CA PRO A 187 -8.24 -0.07 -0.89
C PRO A 187 -9.58 0.08 -0.13
N MET A 188 -9.67 1.01 0.82
CA MET A 188 -10.85 1.21 1.67
C MET A 188 -11.76 2.35 1.22
N GLU A 189 -11.53 2.92 0.03
CA GLU A 189 -12.20 4.15 -0.40
C GLU A 189 -13.74 4.03 -0.39
N GLY A 190 -14.29 2.87 -0.75
CA GLY A 190 -15.74 2.64 -0.73
C GLY A 190 -16.34 2.71 0.67
N LEU A 191 -15.71 2.01 1.62
CA LEU A 191 -16.11 2.00 3.03
C LEU A 191 -15.92 3.37 3.67
N LEU A 192 -14.78 4.01 3.44
CA LEU A 192 -14.49 5.34 3.97
C LEU A 192 -15.49 6.39 3.45
N ARG A 193 -15.91 6.30 2.18
CA ARG A 193 -16.98 7.16 1.65
C ARG A 193 -18.30 6.92 2.36
N GLN A 194 -18.64 5.68 2.67
CA GLN A 194 -19.85 5.38 3.44
C GLN A 194 -19.78 6.03 4.82
N ILE A 195 -18.67 5.86 5.54
CA ILE A 195 -18.47 6.41 6.88
C ILE A 195 -18.53 7.94 6.89
N VAL A 196 -17.83 8.59 5.96
CA VAL A 196 -17.86 10.05 5.82
C VAL A 196 -19.27 10.55 5.47
N ARG A 197 -20.02 9.81 4.66
CA ARG A 197 -21.38 10.18 4.25
C ARG A 197 -22.38 10.03 5.39
N GLU A 198 -22.27 8.95 6.14
CA GLU A 198 -23.19 8.57 7.23
C GLU A 198 -22.78 9.18 8.58
N GLN A 199 -21.59 9.79 8.65
CA GLN A 199 -20.99 10.33 9.88
C GLN A 199 -20.86 9.28 10.98
N SER A 200 -20.60 8.03 10.60
CA SER A 200 -20.58 6.87 11.51
C SER A 200 -19.20 6.61 12.14
N TRP A 201 -18.42 7.66 12.39
CA TRP A 201 -17.06 7.52 12.97
C TRP A 201 -17.06 6.82 14.33
N ASP A 202 -18.09 7.06 15.14
CA ASP A 202 -18.26 6.49 16.48
C ASP A 202 -18.93 5.11 16.49
N GLU A 203 -19.38 4.61 15.33
CA GLU A 203 -20.00 3.28 15.26
C GLU A 203 -18.95 2.18 15.41
N PRO A 204 -19.33 1.01 15.98
CA PRO A 204 -18.43 -0.13 16.06
C PRO A 204 -17.89 -0.48 14.67
N ALA A 205 -16.57 -0.61 14.57
CA ALA A 205 -15.95 -1.09 13.34
C ALA A 205 -16.37 -2.55 13.14
N GLY A 206 -17.27 -2.81 12.19
CA GLY A 206 -17.77 -4.15 11.85
C GLY A 206 -16.73 -5.04 11.16
N VAL A 207 -15.46 -4.85 11.49
CA VAL A 207 -14.33 -5.61 10.97
C VAL A 207 -14.28 -6.91 11.78
N PRO A 208 -14.33 -8.09 11.13
CA PRO A 208 -14.15 -9.35 11.85
C PRO A 208 -12.83 -9.31 12.62
N GLU A 209 -12.83 -9.92 13.81
CA GLU A 209 -11.59 -10.27 14.51
C GLU A 209 -10.82 -11.23 13.61
N VAL A 210 -9.75 -10.74 12.97
CA VAL A 210 -8.80 -11.56 12.21
C VAL A 210 -7.42 -11.17 12.73
N TRP A 211 -6.88 -11.95 13.68
CA TRP A 211 -6.07 -13.18 13.50
C TRP A 211 -4.76 -12.86 12.79
#